data_AF-A0A380DZ63-F1
#
_entry.id   AF-A0A380DZ63-F1
#
_cell.length_a   1.000
_cell.length_b   1.000
_cell.length_c   1.000
_cell.angle_alpha   90.00
_cell.angle_beta   90.00
_cell.angle_gamma   90.00
#
_symmetry.space_group_name_H-M   'P 1'
#
loop_
_entity.id
_entity.type
_entity.pdbx_description
1 polymer ?
#
loop_
_entity_poly.entity_id
_entity_poly.type
_entity_poly.pdbx_seq_one_letter_code
_entity_poly.pdbx_strand_id
1 'polypeptide(L)'
;MLDEVGPKGVAEWVKKQDDVLLTDTTFRDAHQSLLATRVRTKDMINIASKTADVFKDGFSLEMWGGATFDVAYNFLKENPWERLERLRKAIPKCIIPNVVTCFKRSWL
;
A
#
# COMPACT_ATOMS: atom_id res chain seq x y z
N MET A 1 13.07 8.86 3.36
CA MET A 1 12.82 8.67 4.80
C MET A 1 12.99 7.22 5.25
N LEU A 2 12.07 6.28 4.98
CA LEU A 2 12.18 4.90 5.51
C LEU A 2 13.51 4.22 5.11
N ASP A 3 13.92 4.37 3.85
CA ASP A 3 15.18 3.78 3.35
C ASP A 3 16.44 4.42 3.95
N GLU A 4 16.32 5.63 4.50
CA GLU A 4 17.45 6.43 5.00
C GLU A 4 17.62 6.30 6.52
N VAL A 5 16.51 6.41 7.28
CA VAL A 5 16.53 6.42 8.76
C VAL A 5 16.11 5.08 9.37
N GLY A 6 15.62 4.15 8.54
CA GLY A 6 15.14 2.85 8.98
C GLY A 6 13.85 2.90 9.82
N PRO A 7 13.32 1.74 10.23
CA PRO A 7 12.03 1.66 10.92
C PRO A 7 12.02 2.34 12.30
N LYS A 8 13.13 2.27 13.04
CA LYS A 8 13.26 2.96 14.34
C LYS A 8 13.27 4.48 14.16
N GLY A 9 13.95 5.00 13.14
CA GLY A 9 13.97 6.42 12.83
C GLY A 9 12.60 6.95 12.42
N VAL A 10 11.85 6.19 11.61
CA VAL A 10 10.47 6.54 11.27
C VAL A 10 9.58 6.56 12.51
N ALA A 11 9.68 5.58 13.40
CA ALA A 11 8.89 5.56 14.63
C ALA A 11 9.16 6.79 15.53
N GLU A 12 10.43 7.18 15.69
CA GLU A 12 10.79 8.37 16.45
C GLU A 12 10.36 9.67 15.75
N TRP A 13 10.34 9.71 14.41
CA TRP A 13 9.80 10.83 13.65
C TRP A 13 8.28 10.97 13.84
N VAL A 14 7.55 9.86 13.78
CA VAL A 14 6.09 9.83 14.01
C VAL A 14 5.73 10.38 15.39
N LYS A 15 6.48 10.00 16.43
CA LYS A 15 6.27 10.52 17.80
C LYS A 15 6.50 12.02 17.94
N LYS A 16 7.26 12.63 17.04
CA LYS A 16 7.59 14.06 17.05
C LYS A 16 6.64 14.91 16.20
N GLN A 17 5.70 14.31 15.48
CA GLN A 17 4.72 15.06 14.71
C GLN A 17 3.59 15.53 15.64
N ASP A 18 3.31 16.83 15.62
CA ASP A 18 2.15 17.41 16.31
C ASP A 18 0.85 17.22 15.52
N ASP A 19 0.95 17.09 14.19
CA ASP A 19 -0.17 16.89 13.28
C ASP A 19 -0.58 15.41 13.14
N VAL A 20 -1.87 15.19 12.87
CA VAL A 20 -2.41 13.84 12.67
C VAL A 20 -1.94 13.26 11.33
N LEU A 21 -1.32 12.09 11.41
CA LEU A 21 -0.88 11.32 10.25
C LEU A 21 -2.03 10.50 9.66
N LEU A 22 -2.26 10.66 8.35
CA LEU A 22 -3.35 9.98 7.64
C LEU A 22 -2.84 8.79 6.83
N THR A 23 -3.59 7.70 6.91
CA THR A 23 -3.39 6.50 6.09
C THR A 23 -4.63 6.26 5.25
N ASP A 24 -4.47 6.22 3.92
CA ASP A 24 -5.57 5.90 3.02
C ASP A 24 -5.75 4.38 2.92
N THR A 25 -6.96 3.89 3.16
CA THR A 25 -7.32 2.47 3.10
C THR A 25 -8.18 2.11 1.87
N THR A 26 -8.34 3.05 0.93
CA THR A 26 -9.20 2.91 -0.26
C THR A 26 -8.81 1.72 -1.12
N PHE A 27 -7.52 1.40 -1.22
CA PHE A 27 -7.02 0.30 -2.04
C PHE A 27 -7.07 -1.07 -1.35
N ARG A 28 -7.47 -1.16 -0.08
CA ARG A 28 -7.53 -2.43 0.67
C ARG A 28 -8.83 -2.54 1.47
N ASP A 29 -8.89 -1.90 2.63
CA ASP A 29 -9.95 -2.15 3.61
C ASP A 29 -11.33 -1.59 3.19
N ALA A 30 -11.35 -0.48 2.46
CA ALA A 30 -12.61 0.15 2.03
C ALA A 30 -13.44 -0.77 1.13
N HIS A 31 -12.83 -1.33 0.07
CA HIS A 31 -13.53 -2.25 -0.82
C HIS A 31 -13.63 -3.67 -0.25
N GLN A 32 -12.75 -4.06 0.68
CA GLN A 32 -12.94 -5.27 1.47
C GLN A 32 -14.25 -5.20 2.28
N SER A 33 -14.54 -4.04 2.87
CA SER A 33 -15.75 -3.81 3.66
C SER A 33 -17.00 -3.63 2.80
N LEU A 34 -16.92 -2.84 1.72
CA LEU A 34 -18.09 -2.40 0.96
C LEU A 34 -18.37 -3.21 -0.31
N LEU A 35 -17.36 -3.85 -0.90
CA LEU A 35 -17.43 -4.48 -2.23
C LEU A 35 -16.92 -5.92 -2.21
N ALA A 36 -16.89 -6.56 -1.04
CA ALA A 36 -16.39 -7.92 -0.84
C ALA A 36 -15.00 -8.14 -1.49
N THR A 37 -14.14 -7.12 -1.45
CA THR A 37 -12.78 -7.15 -1.99
C THR A 37 -12.68 -7.29 -3.53
N ARG A 38 -13.76 -7.01 -4.27
CA ARG A 38 -13.86 -7.31 -5.71
C ARG A 38 -13.37 -6.21 -6.66
N VAL A 39 -12.68 -5.19 -6.14
CA VAL A 39 -12.06 -4.17 -7.01
C VAL A 39 -10.90 -4.79 -7.77
N ARG A 40 -10.89 -4.59 -9.10
CA ARG A 40 -9.92 -5.21 -10.02
C ARG A 40 -8.63 -4.41 -10.11
N THR A 41 -7.55 -5.08 -10.50
CA THR A 41 -6.24 -4.43 -10.70
C THR A 41 -6.32 -3.26 -11.69
N LYS A 42 -7.07 -3.42 -12.79
CA LYS A 42 -7.21 -2.38 -13.82
C LYS A 42 -7.71 -1.06 -13.25
N ASP A 43 -8.75 -1.11 -12.41
CA ASP A 43 -9.38 0.09 -11.87
C ASP A 43 -8.48 0.79 -10.86
N MET A 44 -7.77 0.01 -10.03
CA MET A 44 -6.78 0.54 -9.09
C MET A 44 -5.62 1.25 -9.81
N ILE A 45 -5.09 0.65 -10.87
CA ILE A 45 -3.97 1.22 -11.64
C ILE A 45 -4.37 2.52 -12.34
N ASN A 46 -5.61 2.62 -12.85
CA ASN A 46 -6.08 3.81 -13.54
C ASN A 46 -6.08 5.06 -12.65
N ILE A 47 -6.32 4.91 -11.34
CA ILE A 47 -6.36 6.03 -10.39
C ILE A 47 -5.07 6.20 -9.59
N ALA A 48 -4.23 5.17 -9.51
CA ALA A 48 -3.02 5.11 -8.68
C ALA A 48 -2.11 6.35 -8.77
N SER A 49 -1.77 6.81 -9.98
CA SER A 49 -0.90 7.97 -10.17
C SER A 49 -1.52 9.25 -9.59
N LYS A 50 -2.82 9.47 -9.83
CA LYS A 50 -3.51 10.67 -9.31
C LYS A 50 -3.64 10.61 -7.80
N THR A 51 -3.94 9.44 -7.24
CA THR A 51 -3.98 9.27 -5.78
C THR A 51 -2.63 9.56 -5.16
N ALA A 52 -1.52 9.13 -5.79
CA ALA A 52 -0.18 9.43 -5.30
C ALA A 52 0.14 10.94 -5.31
N ASP A 53 -0.30 11.66 -6.35
CA ASP A 53 -0.07 13.11 -6.44
C ASP A 53 -0.89 13.89 -5.41
N VAL A 54 -2.15 13.51 -5.21
CA VAL A 54 -3.07 14.16 -4.25
C VAL A 54 -2.70 13.82 -2.81
N PHE A 55 -2.32 12.57 -2.54
CA PHE A 55 -2.00 12.06 -1.21
C PHE A 55 -0.49 12.07 -0.91
N LYS A 56 0.28 12.91 -1.59
CA LYS A 56 1.74 13.00 -1.45
C LYS A 56 2.21 13.35 -0.02
N ASP A 57 1.38 14.10 0.71
CA ASP A 57 1.66 14.55 2.08
C ASP A 57 1.06 13.59 3.14
N GLY A 58 0.34 12.55 2.68
CA GLY A 58 -0.20 11.52 3.55
C GLY A 58 0.91 10.61 4.08
N PHE A 59 0.68 10.05 5.26
CA PHE A 59 1.67 9.18 5.89
C PHE A 59 1.86 7.91 5.07
N SER A 60 0.75 7.30 4.62
CA SER A 60 0.84 6.00 3.99
C SER A 60 -0.40 5.52 3.23
N LEU A 61 -0.23 4.57 2.30
CA LEU A 61 -1.31 3.98 1.50
C LEU A 61 -1.43 2.48 1.73
N GLU A 62 -2.54 2.03 2.31
CA GLU A 62 -2.83 0.61 2.49
C GLU A 62 -3.43 0.03 1.21
N MET A 63 -2.67 -0.84 0.53
CA MET A 63 -3.04 -1.38 -0.79
C MET A 63 -2.88 -2.90 -0.92
N TRP A 64 -2.46 -3.57 0.15
CA TRP A 64 -2.11 -4.98 0.10
C TRP A 64 -2.36 -5.72 1.42
N GLY A 65 -2.47 -7.04 1.34
CA GLY A 65 -2.68 -7.92 2.49
C GLY A 65 -4.15 -8.25 2.79
N GLY A 66 -4.38 -9.00 3.85
CA GLY A 66 -5.72 -9.46 4.22
C GLY A 66 -6.36 -10.33 3.13
N ALA A 67 -7.65 -10.12 2.88
CA ALA A 67 -8.43 -10.90 1.91
C ALA A 67 -8.08 -10.59 0.44
N THR A 68 -7.31 -9.52 0.15
CA THR A 68 -7.02 -9.14 -1.24
C THR A 68 -6.20 -10.19 -1.99
N PHE A 69 -5.36 -10.94 -1.28
CA PHE A 69 -4.54 -12.00 -1.86
C PHE A 69 -5.41 -13.18 -2.33
N ASP A 70 -6.24 -13.68 -1.42
CA ASP A 70 -7.12 -14.82 -1.68
C ASP A 70 -8.19 -14.47 -2.73
N VAL A 71 -8.76 -13.27 -2.65
CA VAL A 71 -9.80 -12.84 -3.59
C VAL A 71 -9.27 -12.59 -5.00
N ALA A 72 -8.06 -12.02 -5.12
CA ALA A 72 -7.42 -11.85 -6.41
C ALA A 72 -7.25 -13.18 -7.14
N TYR A 73 -6.77 -14.20 -6.42
CA TYR A 73 -6.50 -15.51 -6.99
C TYR A 73 -7.78 -16.30 -7.26
N ASN A 74 -8.68 -16.41 -6.27
CA ASN A 74 -9.85 -17.28 -6.36
C ASN A 74 -10.97 -16.70 -7.23
N PHE A 75 -11.28 -15.41 -7.09
CA PHE A 75 -12.46 -14.79 -7.70
C PHE A 75 -12.15 -13.90 -8.88
N LEU A 76 -11.05 -13.15 -8.86
CA LEU A 76 -10.70 -12.21 -9.93
C LEU A 76 -9.86 -12.85 -11.02
N LYS A 77 -9.28 -14.04 -10.77
CA LYS A 77 -8.36 -14.74 -11.68
C LYS A 77 -7.16 -13.87 -12.09
N GLU A 78 -6.73 -13.02 -11.16
CA GLU A 78 -5.59 -12.12 -11.34
C GLU A 78 -4.44 -12.60 -10.46
N ASN A 79 -3.20 -12.43 -10.92
CA ASN A 79 -2.03 -12.68 -10.08
C ASN A 79 -1.92 -11.52 -9.07
N PRO A 80 -2.06 -11.77 -7.76
CA PRO A 80 -1.89 -10.72 -6.79
C PRO A 80 -0.51 -10.08 -6.98
N TRP A 81 0.58 -10.84 -7.07
CA TRP A 81 1.95 -10.29 -7.10
C TRP A 81 2.17 -9.28 -8.24
N GLU A 82 1.57 -9.53 -9.40
CA GLU A 82 1.58 -8.61 -10.53
C GLU A 82 0.87 -7.29 -10.20
N ARG A 83 -0.28 -7.36 -9.48
CA ARG A 83 -0.98 -6.18 -8.98
C ARG A 83 -0.07 -5.33 -8.08
N LEU A 84 0.68 -5.96 -7.16
CA LEU A 84 1.61 -5.23 -6.28
C LEU A 84 2.70 -4.54 -7.09
N GLU A 85 3.33 -5.25 -8.02
CA GLU A 85 4.41 -4.70 -8.83
C GLU A 85 3.93 -3.51 -9.67
N ARG A 86 2.75 -3.63 -10.28
CA ARG A 86 2.16 -2.56 -11.09
C ARG A 86 1.77 -1.35 -10.25
N LEU A 87 1.20 -1.56 -9.06
CA LEU A 87 0.90 -0.47 -8.12
C LEU A 87 2.17 0.20 -7.62
N ARG A 88 3.22 -0.57 -7.33
CA ARG A 88 4.52 -0.04 -6.90
C ARG A 88 5.17 0.82 -7.99
N LYS A 89 5.04 0.42 -9.26
CA LYS A 89 5.51 1.20 -10.42
C LYS A 89 4.71 2.50 -10.58
N ALA A 90 3.40 2.47 -10.36
CA ALA A 90 2.53 3.64 -10.47
C ALA A 90 2.67 4.61 -9.28
N ILE A 91 3.08 4.12 -8.10
CA ILE A 91 3.19 4.89 -6.85
C ILE A 91 4.62 4.76 -6.28
N PRO A 92 5.60 5.47 -6.85
CA PRO A 92 7.00 5.33 -6.44
C PRO A 92 7.33 5.99 -5.10
N LYS A 93 6.58 7.02 -4.69
CA LYS A 93 6.96 7.92 -3.58
C LYS A 93 6.25 7.67 -2.24
N CYS A 94 5.16 6.91 -2.22
CA CYS A 94 4.40 6.69 -0.98
C CYS A 94 4.97 5.54 -0.15
N ILE A 95 4.89 5.69 1.17
CA ILE A 95 5.07 4.60 2.12
C ILE A 95 3.82 3.73 2.04
N ILE A 96 4.00 2.42 1.81
CA ILE A 96 2.90 1.47 1.66
C ILE A 96 2.85 0.64 2.95
N PRO A 97 1.85 0.78 3.85
CA PRO A 97 1.72 -0.10 5.00
C PRO A 97 0.84 -1.29 4.63
N ASN A 98 1.29 -2.41 5.19
CA ASN A 98 0.63 -3.71 5.33
C ASN A 98 0.74 -4.59 4.07
N VAL A 99 1.44 -5.75 4.10
CA VAL A 99 2.13 -6.47 5.18
C VAL A 99 3.45 -7.02 4.65
N VAL A 100 4.47 -7.01 5.51
CA VAL A 100 5.91 -7.24 5.28
C VAL A 100 6.65 -5.92 5.01
N THR A 101 7.20 -5.36 6.10
CA THR A 101 8.59 -4.89 6.06
C THR A 101 9.39 -5.94 5.29
N CYS A 102 9.66 -5.70 4.02
CA CYS A 102 10.63 -6.51 3.30
C CYS A 102 11.97 -6.16 3.93
N PHE A 103 12.35 -6.96 4.92
CA PHE A 103 13.73 -7.33 5.15
C PHE A 103 14.41 -7.34 3.78
N LYS A 104 15.47 -6.54 3.63
CA LYS A 104 16.58 -6.98 2.77
C LYS A 104 16.86 -8.41 3.20
N ARG A 105 16.46 -9.40 2.40
CA ARG A 105 16.83 -10.79 2.61
C ARG A 105 18.31 -10.90 2.29
N SER A 106 19.14 -10.59 3.27
CA SER A 106 20.50 -11.09 3.35
C SER A 106 20.40 -12.54 3.83
N TRP A 107 20.09 -13.45 2.92
CA TRP A 107 20.36 -14.89 2.96
C TRP A 107 20.17 -15.44 1.54
N LEU A 108 21.05 -15.00 0.65
CA LEU A 108 21.92 -15.78 -0.24
C LEU A 108 23.03 -14.82 -0.70
#